data_AF-A0A1B9L4N0-F1
#
_entry.id   AF-A0A1B9L4N0-F1
#
_cell.length_a   1.000
_cell.length_b   1.000
_cell.length_c   1.000
_cell.angle_alpha   90.00
_cell.angle_beta   90.00
_cell.angle_gamma   90.00
#
_symmetry.space_group_name_H-M   'P 1'
#
loop_
_entity.id
_entity.type
_entity.pdbx_description
1 polymer ?
#
loop_
_entity_poly.entity_id
_entity_poly.type
_entity_poly.pdbx_seq_one_letter_code
_entity_poly.pdbx_strand_id
1 'polypeptide(L)'
;MLKKPTPATPEKIEQISLDALVPQNHLVRKIAKVIDFEFIREAVAPLYCPNNGRPAEDPVRLFKIMLLGYLFGIPSERRLVQEIQVNLAYRWFLGMGLTEKVIDASTLSQNRRRRFNDSEIYQQIFDNIVEQAIAKGLISGRVLYTDSTHLKANANKGKARNEQRIVEPSQYIDALNQAINAERELNGKKS
;
A
#
# COMPACT_ATOMS: atom_id res chain seq x y z
N MET A 1 10.17 28.26 -31.31
CA MET A 1 9.31 29.42 -30.97
C MET A 1 8.65 29.15 -29.63
N LEU A 2 8.73 30.08 -28.67
CA LEU A 2 8.12 29.92 -27.35
C LEU A 2 6.58 30.05 -27.48
N LYS A 3 5.82 29.09 -26.95
CA LYS A 3 4.35 29.15 -26.99
C LYS A 3 3.91 30.30 -26.07
N LYS A 4 3.19 31.29 -26.62
CA LYS A 4 2.69 32.42 -25.82
C LYS A 4 1.78 31.87 -24.71
N PRO A 5 1.88 32.41 -23.47
CA PRO A 5 1.10 31.91 -22.35
C PRO A 5 -0.39 32.07 -22.65
N THR A 6 -1.13 30.98 -22.49
CA THR A 6 -2.59 31.01 -22.56
C THR A 6 -3.09 31.73 -21.29
N PRO A 7 -3.97 32.74 -21.41
CA PRO A 7 -4.50 33.42 -20.24
C PRO A 7 -5.24 32.41 -19.34
N ALA A 8 -5.05 32.55 -18.03
CA ALA A 8 -5.68 31.69 -17.04
C ALA A 8 -7.20 31.70 -17.26
N THR A 9 -7.74 30.55 -17.65
CA THR A 9 -9.17 30.41 -17.95
C THR A 9 -9.91 30.24 -16.62
N PRO A 10 -11.01 30.99 -16.37
CA PRO A 10 -11.86 30.76 -15.21
C PRO A 10 -12.41 29.32 -15.25
N GLU A 11 -12.55 28.71 -14.07
CA GLU A 11 -12.93 27.32 -13.79
C GLU A 11 -13.43 26.50 -14.99
N LYS A 12 -12.52 25.73 -15.59
CA LYS A 12 -12.80 24.85 -16.71
C LYS A 12 -13.25 23.48 -16.19
N ILE A 13 -14.47 23.07 -16.54
CA ILE A 13 -14.97 21.73 -16.24
C ILE A 13 -14.42 20.78 -17.30
N GLU A 14 -13.63 19.78 -16.87
CA GLU A 14 -13.07 18.75 -17.73
C GLU A 14 -13.63 17.38 -17.35
N GLN A 15 -14.07 16.60 -18.36
CA GLN A 15 -14.42 15.20 -18.16
C GLN A 15 -13.13 14.38 -18.17
N ILE A 16 -12.76 13.84 -17.01
CA ILE A 16 -11.47 13.19 -16.79
C ILE A 16 -11.68 11.69 -16.56
N SER A 17 -10.91 10.87 -17.28
CA SER A 17 -10.80 9.43 -16.99
C SER A 17 -9.59 9.17 -16.09
N LEU A 18 -9.83 8.60 -14.91
CA LEU A 18 -8.77 8.16 -13.99
C LEU A 18 -7.80 7.19 -14.66
N ASP A 19 -8.31 6.34 -15.57
CA ASP A 19 -7.46 5.42 -16.32
C ASP A 19 -6.52 6.17 -17.28
N ALA A 20 -7.01 7.18 -17.99
CA ALA A 20 -6.17 7.97 -18.90
C ALA A 20 -5.06 8.77 -18.18
N LEU A 21 -5.26 9.10 -16.89
CA LEU A 21 -4.30 9.87 -16.11
C LEU A 21 -3.11 9.06 -15.57
N VAL A 22 -3.22 7.74 -15.47
CA VAL A 22 -2.15 6.90 -14.93
C VAL A 22 -1.31 6.35 -16.08
N PRO A 23 0.00 6.66 -16.17
CA PRO A 23 0.86 6.20 -17.25
C PRO A 23 0.80 4.69 -17.43
N GLN A 24 0.70 4.21 -18.67
CA GLN A 24 0.53 2.78 -18.98
C GLN A 24 1.69 1.91 -18.49
N ASN A 25 2.90 2.48 -18.39
CA ASN A 25 4.10 1.81 -17.90
C ASN A 25 4.30 1.90 -16.37
N HIS A 26 3.37 2.51 -15.63
CA HIS A 26 3.47 2.68 -14.18
C HIS A 26 3.46 1.32 -13.45
N LEU A 27 4.22 1.20 -12.35
CA LEU A 27 4.40 -0.05 -11.61
C LEU A 27 3.07 -0.67 -11.18
N VAL A 28 2.16 0.13 -10.60
CA VAL A 28 0.86 -0.36 -10.13
C VAL A 28 0.00 -0.97 -11.26
N ARG A 29 0.15 -0.51 -12.51
CA ARG A 29 -0.53 -1.12 -13.67
C ARG A 29 0.05 -2.48 -14.02
N LYS A 30 1.38 -2.60 -13.98
CA LYS A 30 2.07 -3.88 -14.19
C LYS A 30 1.61 -4.91 -13.16
N ILE A 31 1.52 -4.50 -11.90
CA ILE A 31 1.04 -5.35 -10.80
C ILE A 31 -0.43 -5.72 -11.01
N ALA A 32 -1.31 -4.75 -11.25
CA ALA A 32 -2.74 -5.01 -11.45
C ALA A 32 -3.04 -5.92 -12.66
N LYS A 33 -2.18 -5.92 -13.68
CA LYS A 33 -2.27 -6.84 -14.83
C LYS A 33 -1.88 -8.28 -14.46
N VAL A 34 -0.99 -8.43 -13.50
CA VAL A 34 -0.32 -9.70 -13.17
C VAL A 34 -0.92 -10.36 -11.94
N ILE A 35 -1.46 -9.61 -10.99
CA ILE A 35 -2.00 -10.17 -9.76
C ILE A 35 -3.49 -9.89 -9.75
N ASP A 36 -4.28 -10.97 -9.75
CA ASP A 36 -5.66 -10.92 -9.34
C ASP A 36 -5.69 -10.91 -7.82
N PHE A 37 -6.42 -9.96 -7.23
CA PHE A 37 -6.55 -9.81 -5.79
C PHE A 37 -7.91 -10.25 -5.28
N GLU A 38 -8.85 -10.62 -6.15
CA GLU A 38 -10.22 -10.96 -5.72
C GLU A 38 -10.29 -12.25 -4.91
N PHE A 39 -9.33 -13.16 -5.09
CA PHE A 39 -9.18 -14.35 -4.25
C PHE A 39 -9.08 -14.02 -2.75
N ILE A 40 -8.61 -12.82 -2.38
CA ILE A 40 -8.54 -12.37 -0.99
C ILE A 40 -9.94 -12.31 -0.38
N ARG A 41 -10.98 -11.90 -1.13
CA ARG A 41 -12.35 -11.87 -0.60
C ARG A 41 -12.80 -13.25 -0.18
N GLU A 42 -12.54 -14.26 -1.02
CA GLU A 42 -12.90 -15.64 -0.73
C GLU A 42 -12.14 -16.15 0.50
N ALA A 43 -10.83 -15.90 0.57
CA ALA A 43 -9.99 -16.31 1.69
C ALA A 43 -10.45 -15.71 3.03
N VAL A 44 -10.87 -14.45 3.05
CA VAL A 44 -11.27 -13.78 4.29
C VAL A 44 -12.76 -13.89 4.58
N ALA A 45 -13.61 -14.30 3.63
CA ALA A 45 -15.07 -14.35 3.80
C ALA A 45 -15.54 -15.02 5.10
N PRO A 46 -14.95 -16.15 5.57
CA PRO A 46 -15.34 -16.78 6.83
C PRO A 46 -15.15 -15.88 8.08
N LEU A 47 -14.30 -14.86 8.00
CA LEU A 47 -14.05 -13.91 9.09
C LEU A 47 -15.04 -12.74 9.11
N TYR A 48 -15.93 -12.64 8.13
CA TYR A 48 -16.87 -11.53 7.99
C TYR A 48 -18.29 -12.02 8.27
N CYS A 49 -19.02 -11.23 9.08
CA CYS A 49 -20.43 -11.45 9.27
C CYS A 49 -21.21 -10.84 8.09
N PRO A 50 -22.10 -11.60 7.41
CA PRO A 50 -22.78 -11.10 6.22
C PRO A 50 -23.86 -10.06 6.50
N ASN A 51 -24.44 -10.04 7.70
CA ASN A 51 -25.68 -9.31 7.99
C ASN A 51 -25.69 -8.55 9.33
N ASN A 52 -24.55 -8.43 10.02
CA ASN A 52 -24.51 -7.76 11.31
C ASN A 52 -23.31 -6.82 11.46
N GLY A 53 -23.52 -5.71 12.17
CA GLY A 53 -22.49 -4.72 12.50
C GLY A 53 -22.29 -3.64 11.44
N ARG A 54 -21.28 -2.80 11.67
CA ARG A 54 -20.88 -1.75 10.73
C ARG A 54 -20.25 -2.40 9.48
N PRO A 55 -20.61 -1.97 8.26
CA PRO A 55 -19.95 -2.41 7.04
C PRO A 55 -18.44 -2.27 7.17
N ALA A 56 -17.75 -3.40 7.01
CA ALA A 56 -16.30 -3.42 7.07
C ALA A 56 -15.71 -2.82 5.79
N GLU A 57 -14.52 -2.24 5.91
CA GLU A 57 -13.75 -1.83 4.73
C GLU A 57 -13.40 -3.04 3.88
N ASP A 58 -13.32 -2.81 2.57
CA ASP A 58 -13.00 -3.83 1.59
C ASP A 58 -11.63 -4.50 1.91
N PRO A 59 -11.59 -5.82 2.20
CA PRO A 59 -10.34 -6.51 2.52
C PRO A 59 -9.30 -6.47 1.39
N VAL A 60 -9.75 -6.53 0.13
CA VAL A 60 -8.87 -6.43 -1.05
C VAL A 60 -8.20 -5.06 -1.06
N ARG A 61 -8.99 -4.01 -0.82
CA ARG A 61 -8.51 -2.63 -0.76
C ARG A 61 -7.53 -2.44 0.40
N LEU A 62 -7.83 -2.95 1.59
CA LEU A 62 -6.93 -2.89 2.75
C LEU A 62 -5.58 -3.53 2.44
N PHE A 63 -5.58 -4.71 1.81
CA PHE A 63 -4.35 -5.38 1.41
C PHE A 63 -3.57 -4.55 0.37
N LYS A 64 -4.24 -4.05 -0.66
CA LYS A 64 -3.62 -3.20 -1.68
C LYS A 64 -3.03 -1.91 -1.09
N ILE A 65 -3.67 -1.30 -0.09
CA ILE A 65 -3.14 -0.13 0.62
C ILE A 65 -1.81 -0.49 1.29
N MET A 66 -1.78 -1.59 2.06
CA MET A 66 -0.55 -2.05 2.70
C MET A 66 0.55 -2.37 1.69
N LEU A 67 0.18 -3.01 0.58
CA LEU A 67 1.09 -3.31 -0.52
C LEU A 67 1.68 -2.04 -1.15
N LEU A 68 0.89 -0.98 -1.34
CA LEU A 68 1.41 0.33 -1.80
C LEU A 68 2.43 0.89 -0.80
N GLY A 69 2.13 0.81 0.50
CA GLY A 69 3.04 1.24 1.55
C GLY A 69 4.39 0.53 1.50
N TYR A 70 4.37 -0.78 1.26
CA TYR A 70 5.57 -1.59 1.11
C TYR A 70 6.33 -1.28 -0.19
N LEU A 71 5.65 -1.32 -1.35
CA LEU A 71 6.25 -1.12 -2.68
C LEU A 71 6.94 0.23 -2.84
N PHE A 72 6.36 1.28 -2.26
CA PHE A 72 6.88 2.64 -2.35
C PHE A 72 7.64 3.08 -1.09
N GLY A 73 7.88 2.16 -0.15
CA GLY A 73 8.69 2.40 1.05
C GLY A 73 8.14 3.50 1.95
N ILE A 74 6.82 3.56 2.14
CA ILE A 74 6.14 4.58 2.96
C ILE A 74 6.07 4.06 4.42
N PRO A 75 6.87 4.61 5.36
CA PRO A 75 7.07 4.03 6.67
C PRO A 75 6.02 4.49 7.71
N SER A 76 4.83 4.95 7.26
CA SER A 76 3.76 5.41 8.14
C SER A 76 2.40 5.25 7.48
N GLU A 77 1.44 4.67 8.22
CA GLU A 77 0.04 4.52 7.78
C GLU A 77 -0.64 5.87 7.54
N ARG A 78 -0.32 6.89 8.35
CA ARG A 78 -0.83 8.26 8.14
C ARG A 78 -0.28 8.86 6.87
N ARG A 79 1.03 8.74 6.65
CA ARG A 79 1.65 9.20 5.42
C ARG A 79 1.08 8.46 4.22
N LEU A 80 0.88 7.15 4.32
CA LEU A 80 0.28 6.35 3.27
C LEU A 80 -1.13 6.83 2.91
N VAL A 81 -1.97 7.11 3.90
CA VAL A 81 -3.30 7.72 3.68
C VAL A 81 -3.18 9.09 3.00
N GLN A 82 -2.26 9.95 3.42
CA GLN A 82 -2.01 11.24 2.78
C GLN A 82 -1.54 11.09 1.33
N GLU A 83 -0.66 10.14 1.05
CA GLU A 83 -0.19 9.85 -0.30
C GLU A 83 -1.36 9.37 -1.18
N ILE A 84 -2.25 8.52 -0.68
CA ILE A 84 -3.46 8.10 -1.42
C ILE A 84 -4.39 9.29 -1.70
N GLN A 85 -4.46 10.28 -0.80
CA GLN A 85 -5.28 11.48 -1.01
C GLN A 85 -4.80 12.36 -2.16
N VAL A 86 -3.53 12.28 -2.55
CA VAL A 86 -2.94 13.15 -3.59
C VAL A 86 -2.47 12.38 -4.82
N ASN A 87 -2.19 11.09 -4.70
CA ASN A 87 -1.61 10.27 -5.75
C ASN A 87 -2.69 9.54 -6.57
N LEU A 88 -2.84 9.96 -7.82
CA LEU A 88 -3.81 9.40 -8.77
C LEU A 88 -3.54 7.93 -9.09
N ALA A 89 -2.27 7.52 -9.21
CA ALA A 89 -1.91 6.14 -9.48
C ALA A 89 -2.30 5.21 -8.33
N TYR A 90 -2.23 5.70 -7.10
CA TYR A 90 -2.65 4.94 -5.92
C TYR A 90 -4.16 4.79 -5.89
N ARG A 91 -4.91 5.89 -6.11
CA ARG A 91 -6.38 5.81 -6.23
C ARG A 91 -6.84 4.86 -7.33
N TRP A 92 -6.22 4.94 -8.50
CA TRP A 92 -6.51 4.03 -9.62
C TRP A 92 -6.27 2.57 -9.21
N PHE A 93 -5.14 2.27 -8.57
CA PHE A 93 -4.82 0.90 -8.13
C PHE A 93 -5.81 0.36 -7.08
N LEU A 94 -6.33 1.25 -6.24
CA LEU A 94 -7.32 0.94 -5.21
C LEU A 94 -8.77 0.93 -5.72
N GLY A 95 -8.98 1.25 -7.00
CA GLY A 95 -10.33 1.37 -7.59
C GLY A 95 -11.15 2.51 -6.97
N MET A 96 -10.48 3.59 -6.53
CA MET A 96 -11.12 4.71 -5.85
C MET A 96 -11.43 5.86 -6.79
N GLY A 97 -12.59 6.50 -6.59
CA GLY A 97 -12.93 7.76 -7.24
C GLY A 97 -12.09 8.94 -6.75
N LEU A 98 -12.00 10.02 -7.54
CA LEU A 98 -11.28 11.24 -7.14
C LEU A 98 -11.89 11.92 -5.91
N THR A 99 -13.21 11.85 -5.78
CA THR A 99 -13.99 12.43 -4.67
C THR A 99 -14.24 11.44 -3.54
N GLU A 100 -13.87 10.16 -3.71
CA GLU A 100 -14.05 9.14 -2.69
C GLU A 100 -13.11 9.41 -1.52
N LYS A 101 -13.67 9.34 -0.31
CA LYS A 101 -12.92 9.57 0.92
C LYS A 101 -12.00 8.38 1.19
N VAL A 102 -10.73 8.68 1.45
CA VAL A 102 -9.75 7.68 1.89
C VAL A 102 -10.02 7.26 3.33
N ILE A 103 -9.82 5.97 3.62
CA ILE A 103 -9.93 5.43 4.98
C ILE A 103 -9.06 6.21 5.96
N ASP A 104 -9.51 6.29 7.21
CA ASP A 104 -8.70 6.92 8.26
C ASP A 104 -7.48 6.03 8.61
N ALA A 105 -6.35 6.67 8.89
CA ALA A 105 -5.12 5.96 9.25
C ALA A 105 -5.29 5.08 10.50
N SER A 106 -6.12 5.50 11.47
CA SER A 106 -6.44 4.69 12.64
C SER A 106 -7.20 3.43 12.25
N THR A 107 -8.12 3.55 11.28
CA THR A 107 -8.88 2.39 10.77
C THR A 107 -7.93 1.39 10.11
N LEU A 108 -7.02 1.85 9.24
CA LEU A 108 -6.00 1.01 8.63
C LEU A 108 -5.14 0.31 9.70
N SER A 109 -4.70 1.07 10.69
CA SER A 109 -3.87 0.61 11.79
C SER A 109 -4.52 -0.47 12.65
N GLN A 110 -5.81 -0.30 12.98
CA GLN A 110 -6.56 -1.29 13.75
C GLN A 110 -6.81 -2.56 12.93
N ASN A 111 -7.09 -2.42 11.62
CA ASN A 111 -7.26 -3.58 10.76
C ASN A 111 -5.98 -4.40 10.68
N ARG A 112 -4.83 -3.76 10.40
CA ARG A 112 -3.52 -4.43 10.34
C ARG A 112 -3.18 -5.16 11.64
N ARG A 113 -3.44 -4.55 12.80
CA ARG A 113 -3.04 -5.13 14.10
C ARG A 113 -3.97 -6.20 14.63
N ARG A 114 -5.24 -6.25 14.20
CA ARG A 114 -6.26 -7.03 14.90
C ARG A 114 -6.99 -8.04 14.05
N ARG A 115 -7.17 -7.80 12.74
CA ARG A 115 -8.11 -8.63 11.98
C ARG A 115 -7.61 -10.02 11.64
N PHE A 116 -6.32 -10.17 11.33
CA PHE A 116 -5.79 -11.40 10.75
C PHE A 116 -4.57 -11.96 11.48
N ASN A 117 -4.18 -11.37 12.62
CA ASN A 117 -2.97 -11.74 13.34
C ASN A 117 -2.97 -13.18 13.88
N ASP A 118 -4.15 -13.70 14.23
CA ASP A 118 -4.29 -15.05 14.79
C ASP A 118 -4.76 -16.06 13.73
N SER A 119 -4.52 -15.78 12.43
CA SER A 119 -4.99 -16.59 11.31
C SER A 119 -3.89 -16.91 10.30
N GLU A 120 -4.04 -18.02 9.57
CA GLU A 120 -3.13 -18.41 8.47
C GLU A 120 -3.35 -17.61 7.18
N ILE A 121 -4.25 -16.62 7.19
CA ILE A 121 -4.67 -15.87 6.01
C ILE A 121 -3.50 -15.16 5.34
N TYR A 122 -2.56 -14.61 6.12
CA TYR A 122 -1.38 -13.96 5.53
C TYR A 122 -0.55 -14.93 4.70
N GLN A 123 -0.39 -16.17 5.18
CA GLN A 123 0.35 -17.21 4.46
C GLN A 123 -0.40 -17.61 3.19
N GLN A 124 -1.71 -17.84 3.29
CA GLN A 124 -2.55 -18.18 2.13
C GLN A 124 -2.51 -17.09 1.05
N ILE A 125 -2.54 -15.82 1.45
CA ILE A 125 -2.44 -14.69 0.53
C ILE A 125 -1.07 -14.66 -0.15
N PHE A 126 0.00 -14.87 0.62
CA PHE A 126 1.36 -14.91 0.07
C PHE A 126 1.52 -16.06 -0.94
N ASP A 127 1.13 -17.27 -0.56
CA ASP A 127 1.25 -18.46 -1.40
C ASP A 127 0.51 -18.29 -2.72
N ASN A 128 -0.72 -17.75 -2.68
CA ASN A 128 -1.49 -17.51 -3.89
C ASN A 128 -0.84 -16.47 -4.81
N ILE A 129 -0.27 -15.38 -4.26
CA ILE A 129 0.46 -14.38 -5.04
C ILE A 129 1.68 -15.01 -5.72
N VAL A 130 2.42 -15.87 -4.99
CA VAL A 130 3.58 -16.59 -5.53
C VAL A 130 3.15 -17.55 -6.63
N GLU A 131 2.07 -18.32 -6.44
CA GLU A 131 1.50 -19.22 -7.45
C GLU A 131 1.11 -18.46 -8.72
N GLN A 132 0.43 -17.31 -8.59
CA GLN A 132 0.10 -16.46 -9.73
C GLN A 132 1.36 -15.96 -10.46
N ALA A 133 2.40 -15.58 -9.73
CA ALA A 133 3.66 -15.12 -10.30
C ALA A 133 4.43 -16.25 -11.02
N ILE A 134 4.42 -17.47 -10.48
CA ILE A 134 4.97 -18.67 -11.12
C ILE A 134 4.19 -18.98 -12.40
N ALA A 135 2.85 -19.03 -12.34
CA ALA A 135 1.99 -19.31 -13.48
C ALA A 135 2.18 -18.31 -14.63
N LYS A 136 2.53 -17.06 -14.31
CA LYS A 136 2.83 -16.00 -15.29
C LYS A 136 4.30 -15.97 -15.72
N GLY A 137 5.11 -16.93 -15.29
CA GLY A 137 6.52 -17.06 -15.67
C GLY A 137 7.43 -15.96 -15.10
N LEU A 138 6.98 -15.24 -14.07
CA LEU A 138 7.75 -14.17 -13.43
C LEU A 138 8.75 -14.71 -12.40
N ILE A 139 8.49 -15.91 -11.88
CA ILE A 139 9.37 -16.62 -10.95
C ILE A 139 9.79 -17.92 -11.63
N SER A 140 11.07 -18.04 -11.99
CA SER A 140 11.59 -19.26 -12.64
C SER A 140 12.13 -20.30 -11.65
N GLY A 141 12.15 -19.99 -10.34
CA GLY A 141 12.65 -20.86 -9.27
C GLY A 141 14.17 -21.11 -9.29
N ARG A 142 14.91 -20.54 -10.24
CA ARG A 142 16.33 -20.84 -10.49
C ARG A 142 17.31 -19.79 -9.96
N VAL A 143 16.85 -18.57 -9.70
CA VAL A 143 17.71 -17.48 -9.22
C VAL A 143 16.97 -16.67 -8.15
N LEU A 144 17.49 -16.71 -6.93
CA LEU A 144 17.07 -15.83 -5.84
C LEU A 144 17.73 -14.46 -6.04
N TYR A 145 16.99 -13.50 -6.60
CA TYR A 145 17.40 -12.10 -6.58
C TYR A 145 16.79 -11.43 -5.35
N THR A 146 17.60 -11.20 -4.33
CA THR A 146 17.21 -10.41 -3.15
C THR A 146 17.58 -8.95 -3.42
N ASP A 147 16.65 -8.16 -3.99
CA ASP A 147 16.86 -6.71 -4.11
C ASP A 147 16.65 -6.05 -2.74
N SER A 148 17.70 -5.41 -2.24
CA SER A 148 17.71 -4.78 -0.92
C SER A 148 17.10 -3.39 -1.04
N THR A 149 15.81 -3.24 -0.74
CA THR A 149 15.21 -1.91 -0.63
C THR A 149 15.85 -1.17 0.54
N HIS A 150 16.69 -0.18 0.24
CA HIS A 150 17.27 0.74 1.21
C HIS A 150 16.19 1.64 1.82
N LEU A 151 15.46 1.15 2.82
CA LEU A 151 14.78 2.00 3.79
C LEU A 151 15.86 2.78 4.54
N LYS A 152 16.08 4.04 4.14
CA LYS A 152 17.02 4.94 4.82
C LYS A 152 16.54 5.17 6.26
N ALA A 153 17.07 4.39 7.20
CA ALA A 153 17.09 4.76 8.60
C ALA A 153 17.94 6.02 8.75
N ASN A 154 17.45 6.99 9.52
CA ASN A 154 18.16 8.22 9.85
C ASN A 154 19.39 7.87 10.71
N ALA A 155 20.51 7.54 10.07
CA ALA A 155 21.75 7.16 10.72
C ALA A 155 22.73 8.35 10.72
N ASN A 156 23.27 8.63 11.90
CA ASN A 156 24.20 9.72 12.18
C ASN A 156 25.42 9.69 11.23
N LYS A 157 25.74 10.83 10.59
CA LYS A 157 26.68 10.95 9.45
C LYS A 157 28.16 10.63 9.75
N GLY A 158 28.50 10.25 10.98
CA GLY A 158 29.90 10.12 11.45
C GLY A 158 30.49 8.71 11.45
N LYS A 159 29.70 7.65 11.26
CA LYS A 159 30.20 6.25 11.25
C LYS A 159 29.39 5.40 10.28
N ALA A 160 29.70 5.51 8.99
CA ALA A 160 29.19 4.59 7.99
C ALA A 160 30.02 3.30 8.04
N ARG A 161 29.48 2.26 8.67
CA ARG A 161 29.93 0.89 8.44
C ARG A 161 28.83 0.21 7.63
N ASN A 162 29.15 -0.18 6.40
CA ASN A 162 28.22 -0.94 5.57
C ASN A 162 28.14 -2.34 6.16
N GLU A 163 27.13 -2.58 7.00
CA GLU A 163 26.77 -3.91 7.48
C GLU A 163 25.53 -4.37 6.73
N GLN A 164 25.63 -5.50 6.04
CA GLN A 164 24.51 -6.14 5.36
C GLN A 164 23.57 -6.71 6.41
N ARG A 165 22.35 -6.17 6.51
CA ARG A 165 21.30 -6.69 7.38
C ARG A 165 20.08 -6.98 6.53
N ILE A 166 19.59 -8.21 6.60
CA ILE A 166 18.36 -8.61 5.92
C ILE A 166 17.22 -7.77 6.49
N VAL A 167 16.50 -7.04 5.64
CA VAL A 167 15.30 -6.29 6.01
C VAL A 167 14.12 -7.24 5.85
N GLU A 168 13.85 -8.00 6.90
CA GLU A 168 12.66 -8.84 6.97
C GLU A 168 11.39 -7.97 6.94
N PRO A 169 10.23 -8.49 6.47
CA PRO A 169 8.94 -7.81 6.57
C PRO A 169 8.65 -7.25 7.98
N SER A 170 9.22 -7.89 9.02
CA SER A 170 9.20 -7.42 10.40
C SER A 170 9.73 -5.98 10.56
N GLN A 171 10.78 -5.58 9.84
CA GLN A 171 11.36 -4.23 9.95
C GLN A 171 10.43 -3.14 9.40
N TYR A 172 9.69 -3.42 8.32
CA TYR A 172 8.67 -2.49 7.82
C TYR A 172 7.54 -2.32 8.84
N ILE A 173 7.07 -3.45 9.39
CA ILE A 173 6.05 -3.48 10.44
C ILE A 173 6.51 -2.75 11.71
N ASP A 174 7.78 -2.90 12.08
CA ASP A 174 8.40 -2.19 13.20
C ASP A 174 8.45 -0.69 12.96
N ALA A 175 8.83 -0.25 11.76
CA ALA A 175 8.81 1.16 11.38
C ALA A 175 7.39 1.76 11.49
N LEU A 176 6.36 1.02 11.04
CA LEU A 176 4.97 1.43 11.21
C LEU A 176 4.61 1.54 12.71
N ASN A 177 4.97 0.54 13.51
CA ASN A 177 4.68 0.53 14.94
C ASN A 177 5.37 1.69 15.68
N GLN A 178 6.63 1.97 15.36
CA GLN A 178 7.37 3.11 15.88
C GLN A 178 6.70 4.45 15.51
N ALA A 179 6.29 4.62 14.25
CA ALA A 179 5.60 5.82 13.80
C ALA A 179 4.30 6.07 14.58
N ILE A 180 3.55 5.00 14.89
CA ILE A 180 2.30 5.11 15.65
C ILE A 180 2.57 5.41 17.13
N ASN A 181 3.61 4.83 17.71
CA ASN A 181 3.99 5.11 19.10
C ASN A 181 4.45 6.56 19.28
N ALA A 182 5.30 7.07 18.39
CA ALA A 182 5.74 8.47 18.41
C ALA A 182 4.55 9.45 18.32
N GLU A 183 3.52 9.10 17.54
CA GLU A 183 2.30 9.91 17.44
C GLU A 183 1.45 9.87 18.72
N ARG A 184 1.35 8.71 19.38
CA ARG A 184 0.63 8.60 20.66
C ARG A 184 1.28 9.45 21.74
N GLU A 185 2.60 9.48 21.77
CA GLU A 185 3.39 10.34 22.66
C GLU A 185 3.12 11.82 22.39
N LEU A 186 3.15 12.25 21.11
CA LEU A 186 2.84 13.64 20.72
C LEU A 186 1.43 14.08 21.10
N ASN A 187 0.45 13.17 21.04
CA ASN A 187 -0.95 13.46 21.34
C ASN A 187 -1.35 13.21 22.81
N GLY A 188 -0.40 12.87 23.69
CA GLY A 188 -0.67 12.65 25.11
C GLY A 188 -1.58 11.46 25.43
N LYS A 189 -1.78 10.51 24.51
CA LYS A 189 -2.64 9.34 24.71
C LYS A 189 -1.79 8.17 25.21
N LYS A 190 -1.90 7.82 26.49
CA LYS A 190 -1.24 6.62 27.07
C LYS A 190 -1.89 5.32 26.58
N SER A 191 -1.08 4.26 26.58
CA SER A 191 -1.42 2.91 26.10
C SER A 191 -2.56 2.26 26.86
#